data_AF-A0A382XCB5-F1
#
_entry.id   AF-A0A382XCB5-F1
#
_cell.length_a   1.000
_cell.length_b   1.000
_cell.length_c   1.000
_cell.angle_alpha   90.00
_cell.angle_beta   90.00
_cell.angle_gamma   90.00
#
_symmetry.space_group_name_H-M   'P 1'
#
loop_
_entity.id
_entity.type
_entity.pdbx_description
1 polymer ?
#
loop_
_entity_poly.entity_id
_entity_poly.type
_entity_poly.pdbx_seq_one_letter_code
_entity_poly.pdbx_strand_id
1 'polypeptide(L)'
;MLTNLKRRSALLITLAVVCATVSLVPQTAGAAASVVPNAGTSASVDPHTAPSAPEHMKACPGDSASAAGFTDTTSTDVDCIKMFGITTGRTATTYDPAGTISRQDMARYIHRMFTATGL
;
A
#
# COMPACT_ATOMS: atom_id res chain seq x y z
N MET A 1 11.70 -15.55 -54.91
CA MET A 1 10.83 -16.18 -53.88
C MET A 1 11.60 -16.76 -52.69
N LEU A 2 12.78 -17.38 -52.89
CA LEU A 2 13.56 -18.06 -51.84
C LEU A 2 14.09 -17.15 -50.70
N THR A 3 14.34 -15.86 -50.99
CA THR A 3 14.83 -14.86 -50.03
C THR A 3 13.78 -14.46 -48.98
N ASN A 4 12.52 -14.33 -49.39
CA ASN A 4 11.41 -14.03 -48.48
C ASN A 4 11.08 -15.24 -47.59
N LEU A 5 11.24 -16.46 -48.09
CA LEU A 5 11.04 -17.68 -47.30
C LEU A 5 12.11 -17.80 -46.22
N LYS A 6 13.40 -17.62 -46.54
CA LYS A 6 14.51 -17.63 -45.54
C LYS A 6 14.31 -16.59 -44.44
N ARG A 7 13.86 -15.38 -44.78
CA ARG A 7 13.64 -14.30 -43.79
C ARG A 7 12.49 -14.62 -42.83
N ARG A 8 11.41 -15.24 -43.33
CA ARG A 8 10.27 -15.67 -42.51
C ARG A 8 10.61 -16.87 -41.62
N SER A 9 11.38 -17.84 -42.14
CA SER A 9 11.84 -18.99 -41.35
C SER A 9 12.75 -18.58 -40.19
N ALA A 10 13.69 -17.65 -40.44
CA ALA A 10 14.58 -17.13 -39.39
C ALA A 10 13.80 -16.45 -38.26
N LEU A 11 12.77 -15.69 -38.60
CA LEU A 11 11.94 -14.94 -37.63
C LEU A 11 11.11 -15.87 -36.73
N LEU A 12 10.64 -17.00 -37.28
CA LEU A 12 9.91 -18.01 -36.52
C LEU A 12 10.82 -18.78 -35.54
N ILE A 13 12.07 -19.08 -35.95
CA ILE A 13 13.05 -19.74 -35.06
C ILE A 13 13.43 -18.82 -33.91
N THR A 14 13.66 -17.52 -34.16
CA THR A 14 13.97 -16.57 -33.07
C THR A 14 12.82 -16.41 -32.09
N LEU A 15 11.57 -16.40 -32.56
CA LEU A 15 10.41 -16.30 -31.67
C LEU A 15 10.26 -17.56 -30.81
N ALA A 16 10.49 -18.75 -31.38
CA ALA A 16 10.42 -20.01 -30.64
C ALA A 16 11.48 -20.08 -29.53
N VAL A 17 12.70 -19.59 -29.77
CA VAL A 17 13.76 -19.53 -28.75
C VAL A 17 13.40 -18.56 -27.62
N VAL A 18 12.81 -17.40 -27.93
CA VAL A 18 12.38 -16.44 -26.90
C VAL A 18 11.23 -17.00 -26.05
N CYS A 19 10.26 -17.69 -26.65
CA CYS A 19 9.17 -18.30 -25.88
C CYS A 19 9.64 -19.44 -24.97
N ALA A 20 10.68 -20.19 -25.33
CA ALA A 20 11.21 -21.27 -24.53
C ALA A 20 12.06 -20.80 -23.33
N THR A 21 12.64 -19.59 -23.39
CA THR A 21 13.45 -19.05 -22.29
C THR A 21 12.63 -18.31 -21.23
N VAL A 22 11.42 -17.84 -21.55
CA VAL A 22 10.52 -17.19 -20.58
C VAL A 22 10.03 -18.15 -19.49
N SER A 23 9.93 -19.46 -19.77
CA SER A 23 9.49 -20.47 -18.80
C SER A 23 10.55 -20.86 -17.75
N LEU A 24 11.81 -20.46 -17.92
CA LEU A 24 12.88 -20.70 -16.92
C LEU A 24 13.04 -19.57 -15.91
N VAL A 25 12.32 -18.46 -16.08
CA VAL A 25 12.24 -17.45 -15.02
C VAL A 25 11.23 -17.96 -13.99
N PRO A 26 11.59 -18.13 -12.70
CA PRO A 26 10.62 -18.45 -11.67
C PRO A 26 9.57 -17.34 -11.64
N GLN A 27 8.35 -17.65 -12.09
CA GLN A 27 7.19 -16.77 -12.08
C GLN A 27 6.64 -16.55 -10.65
N THR A 28 7.38 -16.98 -9.62
CA THR A 28 6.99 -16.82 -8.21
C THR A 28 7.31 -15.41 -7.73
N ALA A 29 6.92 -14.39 -8.49
CA ALA A 29 6.54 -13.10 -7.92
C ALA A 29 5.03 -13.15 -7.66
N GLY A 30 4.59 -14.17 -6.92
CA GLY A 30 3.30 -14.11 -6.25
C GLY A 30 3.44 -13.07 -5.16
N ALA A 31 3.13 -11.81 -5.48
CA ALA A 31 2.91 -10.79 -4.47
C ALA A 31 1.63 -11.18 -3.72
N ALA A 32 1.75 -12.11 -2.78
CA ALA A 32 0.76 -12.24 -1.73
C ALA A 32 0.72 -10.88 -1.02
N ALA A 33 -0.47 -10.32 -0.85
CA ALA A 33 -0.66 -9.15 -0.02
C ALA A 33 -0.23 -9.54 1.42
N SER A 34 1.02 -9.23 1.76
CA SER A 34 1.60 -9.52 3.05
C SER A 34 1.63 -8.22 3.86
N VAL A 35 1.05 -8.27 5.07
CA VAL A 35 1.14 -7.19 6.07
C VAL A 35 2.58 -7.06 6.60
N VAL A 36 3.42 -8.06 6.35
CA VAL A 36 4.84 -8.07 6.66
C VAL A 36 5.61 -7.73 5.37
N PRO A 37 6.34 -6.60 5.31
CA PRO A 37 7.09 -6.19 4.11
C PRO A 37 8.09 -7.22 3.59
N ASN A 38 8.47 -8.21 4.41
CA ASN A 38 9.55 -9.14 4.15
C ASN A 38 9.15 -10.62 3.98
N ALA A 39 7.86 -10.97 3.91
CA ALA A 39 7.44 -12.38 3.83
C ALA A 39 7.83 -13.10 2.52
N GLY A 40 8.48 -12.40 1.58
CA GLY A 40 8.89 -12.93 0.28
C GLY A 40 10.39 -13.02 0.04
N THR A 41 11.25 -12.60 0.99
CA THR A 41 12.70 -12.78 0.85
C THR A 41 13.20 -13.80 1.86
N SER A 42 14.01 -14.76 1.41
CA SER A 42 14.75 -15.63 2.32
C SER A 42 15.56 -14.75 3.26
N ALA A 43 15.60 -15.09 4.56
CA ALA A 43 16.34 -14.37 5.61
C ALA A 43 17.84 -14.13 5.30
N SER A 44 18.37 -14.74 4.23
CA SER A 44 19.71 -14.49 3.69
C SER A 44 19.84 -13.19 2.88
N VAL A 45 18.74 -12.53 2.48
CA VAL A 45 18.76 -11.35 1.57
C VAL A 45 18.37 -10.05 2.27
N ASP A 46 17.63 -10.10 3.37
CA ASP A 46 17.31 -8.91 4.19
C ASP A 46 18.05 -8.97 5.53
N PRO A 47 19.09 -8.13 5.76
CA PRO A 47 19.79 -8.06 7.05
C PRO A 47 18.93 -7.40 8.14
N HIS A 48 17.75 -6.88 7.83
CA HIS A 48 16.89 -6.21 8.78
C HIS A 48 15.93 -7.20 9.43
N THR A 49 16.05 -7.34 10.75
CA THR A 49 15.06 -8.09 11.55
C THR A 49 13.76 -7.29 11.58
N ALA A 50 12.65 -7.92 11.22
CA ALA A 50 11.33 -7.28 11.32
C ALA A 50 11.08 -6.80 12.76
N PRO A 51 10.48 -5.61 12.96
CA PRO A 51 10.19 -5.11 14.30
C PRO A 51 9.40 -6.12 15.12
N SER A 52 9.82 -6.34 16.37
CA SER A 52 9.23 -7.34 17.26
C SER A 52 7.82 -6.98 17.77
N ALA A 53 7.36 -5.75 17.53
CA ALA A 53 6.05 -5.24 17.92
C ALA A 53 5.39 -4.42 16.78
N PRO A 54 4.92 -5.06 15.69
CA PRO A 54 4.29 -4.35 14.57
C PRO A 54 2.97 -3.65 14.95
N GLU A 55 2.40 -4.01 16.11
CA GLU A 55 1.28 -3.33 16.76
C GLU A 55 1.58 -1.84 17.01
N HIS A 56 2.83 -1.51 17.35
CA HIS A 56 3.26 -0.15 17.67
C HIS A 56 3.46 0.69 16.39
N MET A 57 3.39 0.06 15.23
CA MET A 57 3.39 0.71 13.91
C MET A 57 1.97 0.87 13.36
N LYS A 58 0.94 0.52 14.14
CA LYS A 58 -0.46 0.82 13.79
C LYS A 58 -0.81 2.20 14.29
N ALA A 59 -1.47 2.98 13.44
CA ALA A 59 -1.96 4.31 13.78
C ALA A 59 -3.06 4.28 14.86
N CYS A 60 -3.50 3.09 15.29
CA CYS A 60 -4.58 2.90 16.24
C CYS A 60 -4.22 1.83 17.28
N PRO A 61 -4.50 2.06 18.58
CA PRO A 61 -4.29 1.04 19.60
C PRO A 61 -5.15 -0.20 19.31
N GLY A 62 -4.53 -1.38 19.16
CA GLY A 62 -5.28 -2.64 18.99
C GLY A 62 -6.26 -2.67 17.80
N ASP A 63 -5.86 -2.07 16.67
CA ASP A 63 -6.58 -2.00 15.38
C ASP A 63 -7.79 -1.06 15.30
N SER A 64 -8.33 -0.53 16.40
CA SER A 64 -9.51 0.35 16.35
C SER A 64 -9.67 1.28 17.55
N ALA A 65 -10.41 2.37 17.33
CA ALA A 65 -10.78 3.35 18.33
C ALA A 65 -12.29 3.33 18.60
N SER A 66 -12.73 3.98 19.68
CA SER A 66 -14.17 4.21 19.90
C SER A 66 -14.75 5.06 18.77
N ALA A 67 -15.99 4.77 18.37
CA ALA A 67 -16.68 5.48 17.28
C ALA A 67 -16.57 7.01 17.42
N ALA A 68 -16.16 7.67 16.33
CA ALA A 68 -15.91 9.11 16.26
C ALA A 68 -17.17 9.99 16.37
N GLY A 69 -18.36 9.39 16.28
CA GLY A 69 -19.65 10.10 16.30
C GLY A 69 -20.06 10.73 14.97
N PHE A 70 -19.37 10.39 13.87
CA PHE A 70 -19.76 10.80 12.53
C PHE A 70 -20.85 9.88 11.98
N THR A 71 -21.87 10.45 11.34
CA THR A 71 -23.03 9.70 10.83
C THR A 71 -22.86 9.24 9.38
N ASP A 72 -21.82 9.72 8.70
CA ASP A 72 -21.57 9.54 7.27
C ASP A 72 -20.35 8.65 6.97
N THR A 73 -19.76 8.03 7.99
CA THR A 73 -18.68 7.05 7.86
C THR A 73 -18.69 6.09 9.04
N THR A 74 -18.25 4.86 8.81
CA THR A 74 -18.04 3.82 9.83
C THR A 74 -16.61 3.26 9.80
N SER A 75 -15.70 3.96 9.12
CA SER A 75 -14.31 3.53 8.99
C SER A 75 -13.58 3.67 10.33
N THR A 76 -12.97 2.57 10.77
CA THR A 76 -12.13 2.55 11.97
C THR A 76 -10.93 3.49 11.84
N ASP A 77 -10.39 3.69 10.64
CA ASP A 77 -9.29 4.64 10.40
C ASP A 77 -9.70 6.07 10.79
N VAL A 78 -10.95 6.44 10.51
CA VAL A 78 -11.51 7.76 10.88
C VAL A 78 -11.65 7.88 12.40
N ASP A 79 -12.08 6.80 13.06
CA ASP A 79 -12.16 6.76 14.52
C ASP A 79 -10.78 6.96 15.15
N CYS A 80 -9.75 6.37 14.59
CA CYS A 80 -8.37 6.49 15.04
C CYS A 80 -7.86 7.93 14.94
N ILE A 81 -7.97 8.55 13.75
CA ILE A 81 -7.51 9.92 13.57
C ILE A 81 -8.34 10.94 14.36
N LYS A 82 -9.59 10.61 14.72
CA LYS A 82 -10.42 11.42 15.64
C LYS A 82 -9.92 11.30 17.08
N MET A 83 -9.59 10.10 17.54
CA MET A 83 -9.04 9.84 18.88
C MET A 83 -7.75 10.64 19.12
N PHE A 84 -6.86 10.70 18.13
CA PHE A 84 -5.63 11.51 18.21
C PHE A 84 -5.85 13.01 17.97
N GLY A 85 -7.09 13.45 17.75
CA GLY A 85 -7.41 14.85 17.48
C GLY A 85 -6.89 15.37 16.13
N ILE A 86 -6.48 14.49 15.22
CA ILE A 86 -5.98 14.84 13.89
C ILE A 86 -7.15 15.38 13.05
N THR A 87 -8.29 14.68 13.04
CA THR A 87 -9.53 15.18 12.44
C THR A 87 -10.50 15.74 13.49
N THR A 88 -11.22 16.79 13.10
CA THR A 88 -12.38 17.30 13.86
C THR A 88 -13.70 17.03 13.16
N GLY A 89 -13.68 16.48 11.93
CA GLY A 89 -14.83 16.43 11.04
C GLY A 89 -15.04 17.75 10.28
N ARG A 90 -15.87 17.70 9.24
CA ARG A 90 -16.39 18.87 8.54
C ARG A 90 -17.38 19.63 9.41
N THR A 91 -18.19 18.90 10.17
CA THR A 91 -19.07 19.38 11.24
C THR A 91 -18.92 18.48 12.46
N ALA A 92 -19.69 18.73 13.53
CA ALA A 92 -19.66 17.89 14.72
C ALA A 92 -20.02 16.42 14.46
N THR A 93 -20.86 16.15 13.45
CA THR A 93 -21.41 14.82 13.16
C THR A 93 -21.17 14.36 11.72
N THR A 94 -20.39 15.09 10.93
CA THR A 94 -20.13 14.77 9.51
C THR A 94 -18.64 14.85 9.20
N TYR A 95 -18.09 13.79 8.61
CA TYR A 95 -16.69 13.69 8.20
C TYR A 95 -16.44 14.12 6.75
N ASP A 96 -17.39 13.84 5.85
CA ASP A 96 -17.35 14.06 4.40
C ASP A 96 -16.22 13.28 3.69
N PRO A 97 -16.27 11.93 3.66
CA PRO A 97 -15.17 11.09 3.17
C PRO A 97 -14.88 11.24 1.67
N ALA A 98 -15.87 11.63 0.87
CA ALA A 98 -15.72 11.87 -0.57
C ALA A 98 -15.45 13.35 -0.89
N GLY A 99 -15.43 14.21 0.14
CA GLY A 99 -15.22 15.64 0.01
C GLY A 99 -13.80 16.00 -0.44
N THR A 100 -13.67 17.20 -1.02
CA THR A 100 -12.35 17.74 -1.35
C THR A 100 -11.77 18.50 -0.16
N ILE A 101 -10.46 18.35 0.04
CA ILE A 101 -9.72 19.00 1.12
C ILE A 101 -8.91 20.16 0.53
N SER A 102 -9.05 21.36 1.09
CA SER A 102 -8.21 22.49 0.69
C SER A 102 -6.75 22.28 1.14
N ARG A 103 -5.79 22.95 0.50
CA ARG A 103 -4.37 22.88 0.92
C ARG A 103 -4.17 23.31 2.38
N GLN A 104 -4.95 24.29 2.84
CA GLN A 104 -4.88 24.78 4.23
C GLN A 104 -5.44 23.76 5.22
N ASP A 105 -6.53 23.08 4.86
CA ASP A 105 -7.06 21.99 5.68
C ASP A 105 -6.02 20.87 5.79
N MET A 106 -5.45 20.42 4.67
CA MET A 106 -4.44 19.36 4.71
C MET A 106 -3.23 19.74 5.57
N ALA A 107 -2.78 21.00 5.52
CA ALA A 107 -1.72 21.50 6.39
C ALA A 107 -2.09 21.40 7.88
N ARG A 108 -3.35 21.68 8.25
CA ARG A 108 -3.83 21.50 9.64
C ARG A 108 -3.81 20.04 10.09
N TYR A 109 -4.22 19.11 9.23
CA TYR A 109 -4.13 17.67 9.52
C TYR A 109 -2.69 17.25 9.79
N ILE A 110 -1.75 17.65 8.93
CA ILE A 110 -0.32 17.34 9.09
C ILE A 110 0.23 17.95 10.39
N HIS A 111 -0.12 19.19 10.70
CA HIS A 111 0.32 19.84 11.94
C HIS A 111 -0.17 19.11 13.20
N ARG A 112 -1.44 18.72 13.23
CA ARG A 112 -2.01 17.94 14.35
C ARG A 112 -1.40 16.55 14.45
N MET A 113 -1.08 15.92 13.31
CA MET A 113 -0.37 14.65 13.27
C MET A 113 1.00 14.75 13.96
N PHE A 114 1.81 15.76 13.65
CA PHE A 114 3.11 15.95 14.32
C PHE A 114 2.98 16.07 15.84
N THR A 115 1.97 16.82 16.29
CA THR A 115 1.66 16.96 17.71
C THR A 115 1.30 15.62 18.35
N ALA A 116 0.48 14.81 17.69
CA ALA A 116 0.09 13.48 18.17
C ALA A 116 1.27 12.49 18.21
N THR A 117 2.23 12.62 17.29
CA THR A 117 3.42 11.75 17.23
C THR A 117 4.60 12.25 18.06
N GLY A 118 4.50 13.43 18.69
CA GLY A 118 5.58 14.01 19.48
C GLY A 118 6.79 14.47 18.65
N LEU A 119 6.56 14.93 17.42
CA LEU A 119 7.57 15.46 16.50
C LEU A 119 7.51 16.99 16.41
#